data_AF-A0A2M6XA01-F1
#
_entry.id   AF-A0A2M6XA01-F1
#
_cell.length_a   1.000
_cell.length_b   1.000
_cell.length_c   1.000
_cell.angle_alpha   90.00
_cell.angle_beta   90.00
_cell.angle_gamma   90.00
#
_symmetry.space_group_name_H-M   'P 1'
#
loop_
_entity.id
_entity.type
_entity.pdbx_description
1 polymer ?
#
loop_
_entity_poly.entity_id
_entity_poly.type
_entity_poly.pdbx_seq_one_letter_code
_entity_poly.pdbx_strand_id
1 'polypeptide(L)'
;MFNKNKKAKNNGETVAPAIPNKAENLHTEKLAKPSPKKSTQQFMDILGMRDNTVVLRDGTLRAILMVSSQNFSLKSAEEQNSIIFGYQNLLNSLDFPVQFVIQSRELNIENYLKSLEELEKKQTNELLRVQTIEYREYVGDLVEWGKIMRKRFYVVIPFAFTESAEMGVMAKVKNLLRPAEVISQNEKQFRKYNSLLDQRAARIEGLLNAVGLKSVRLNTQELIELFYNIYNPATSKSQPMTDIRQLDVV
;
A
#
# COMPACT_ATOMS: atom_id res chain seq x y z
N MET A 1 -89.68 65.25 -1.98
CA MET A 1 -88.37 65.57 -2.60
C MET A 1 -87.74 64.26 -3.04
N PHE A 2 -88.06 63.80 -4.27
CA PHE A 2 -87.16 63.71 -5.44
C PHE A 2 -85.89 62.87 -5.19
N ASN A 3 -85.52 61.83 -5.94
CA ASN A 3 -86.10 61.05 -7.04
C ASN A 3 -85.11 59.89 -7.33
N LYS A 4 -85.61 58.74 -7.85
CA LYS A 4 -85.08 57.88 -8.96
C LYS A 4 -83.55 57.83 -9.22
N ASN A 5 -82.89 56.77 -9.68
CA ASN A 5 -83.16 55.55 -10.46
C ASN A 5 -81.78 54.84 -10.54
N LYS A 6 -81.62 53.52 -10.42
CA LYS A 6 -81.83 52.47 -11.45
C LYS A 6 -80.86 52.55 -12.66
N LYS A 7 -80.02 51.49 -12.78
CA LYS A 7 -79.46 50.85 -14.01
C LYS A 7 -78.49 51.72 -14.86
N ALA A 8 -77.57 51.18 -15.67
CA ALA A 8 -76.99 49.86 -15.90
C ALA A 8 -75.81 50.03 -16.90
N LYS A 9 -74.85 49.10 -16.84
CA LYS A 9 -74.06 48.49 -17.93
C LYS A 9 -73.38 49.33 -19.03
N ASN A 10 -72.10 48.99 -19.16
CA ASN A 10 -71.38 48.48 -20.35
C ASN A 10 -70.31 49.37 -21.01
N ASN A 11 -69.09 48.83 -20.91
CA ASN A 11 -68.13 48.53 -21.97
C ASN A 11 -67.34 49.67 -22.64
N GLY A 12 -66.02 49.48 -22.65
CA GLY A 12 -65.10 50.05 -23.63
C GLY A 12 -63.76 50.44 -23.01
N GLU A 13 -62.74 49.59 -23.21
CA GLU A 13 -61.32 49.92 -23.52
C GLU A 13 -60.59 50.99 -22.65
N THR A 14 -59.34 50.89 -22.21
CA THR A 14 -58.19 49.98 -22.35
C THR A 14 -57.11 50.49 -21.36
N VAL A 15 -56.10 49.65 -21.09
CA VAL A 15 -54.78 49.91 -20.47
C VAL A 15 -54.70 50.00 -18.93
N ALA A 16 -54.31 48.88 -18.30
CA ALA A 16 -53.67 48.86 -16.97
C ALA A 16 -52.32 48.11 -17.07
N PRO A 17 -51.24 48.61 -16.43
CA PRO A 17 -49.89 48.13 -16.64
C PRO A 17 -49.60 46.82 -15.90
N ALA A 18 -48.72 46.01 -16.49
CA ALA A 18 -48.23 44.75 -15.97
C ALA A 18 -47.49 44.92 -14.62
N ILE A 19 -47.93 44.15 -13.62
CA ILE A 19 -47.31 44.05 -12.30
C ILE A 19 -46.16 43.04 -12.38
N PRO A 20 -44.93 43.36 -11.91
CA PRO A 20 -43.79 42.48 -12.05
C PRO A 20 -43.82 41.31 -11.05
N ASN A 21 -43.53 40.12 -11.58
CA ASN A 21 -43.34 38.85 -10.90
C ASN A 21 -42.27 38.92 -9.79
N LYS A 22 -42.65 38.47 -8.58
CA LYS A 22 -41.70 38.05 -7.54
C LYS A 22 -42.24 36.80 -6.84
N ALA A 23 -42.22 35.69 -7.56
CA ALA A 23 -42.50 34.37 -7.00
C ALA A 23 -41.29 33.90 -6.17
N GLU A 24 -41.55 33.69 -4.89
CA GLU A 24 -41.09 32.56 -4.08
C GLU A 24 -39.58 32.21 -4.10
N ASN A 25 -38.85 32.79 -3.15
CA ASN A 25 -37.57 32.23 -2.69
C ASN A 25 -37.83 30.97 -1.85
N LEU A 26 -37.92 29.81 -2.50
CA LEU A 26 -37.79 28.50 -1.86
C LEU A 26 -36.30 28.14 -1.72
N HIS A 27 -35.89 27.92 -0.48
CA HIS A 27 -34.72 27.21 0.01
C HIS A 27 -33.86 26.51 -1.06
N THR A 28 -32.77 27.15 -1.46
CA THR A 28 -31.60 26.43 -1.99
C THR A 28 -30.64 26.22 -0.83
N GLU A 29 -30.79 25.09 -0.15
CA GLU A 29 -29.71 24.54 0.68
C GLU A 29 -28.48 24.41 -0.21
N LYS A 30 -27.48 25.26 0.04
CA LYS A 30 -26.16 25.10 -0.55
C LYS A 30 -25.63 23.76 -0.07
N LEU A 31 -25.70 22.75 -0.93
CA LEU A 31 -24.97 21.48 -0.79
C LEU A 31 -23.53 21.83 -0.43
N ALA A 32 -23.17 21.59 0.83
CA ALA A 32 -21.83 21.79 1.32
C ALA A 32 -20.88 20.99 0.45
N LYS A 33 -19.93 21.67 -0.20
CA LYS A 33 -18.83 21.01 -0.92
C LYS A 33 -18.23 19.98 0.04
N PRO A 34 -18.05 18.71 -0.37
CA PRO A 34 -17.48 17.72 0.52
C PRO A 34 -16.11 18.24 0.96
N SER A 35 -15.97 18.50 2.27
CA SER A 35 -14.67 18.78 2.88
C SER A 35 -13.69 17.72 2.39
N PRO A 36 -12.46 18.07 1.96
CA PRO A 36 -11.50 17.07 1.53
C PRO A 36 -11.38 16.06 2.66
N LYS A 37 -11.82 14.82 2.42
CA LYS A 37 -11.67 13.74 3.39
C LYS A 37 -10.21 13.76 3.78
N LYS A 38 -9.91 14.03 5.05
CA LYS A 38 -8.54 13.91 5.58
C LYS A 38 -8.05 12.54 5.15
N SER A 39 -7.08 12.53 4.24
CA SER A 39 -6.59 11.30 3.65
C SER A 39 -6.05 10.43 4.77
N THR A 40 -6.32 9.12 4.75
CA THR A 40 -5.76 8.13 5.69
C THR A 40 -4.24 8.24 5.79
N GLN A 41 -3.59 8.84 4.78
CA GLN A 41 -2.19 9.28 4.79
C GLN A 41 -1.80 10.12 6.02
N GLN A 42 -2.71 10.90 6.62
CA GLN A 42 -2.44 11.71 7.83
C GLN A 42 -2.20 10.87 9.09
N PHE A 43 -2.65 9.60 9.12
CA PHE A 43 -2.37 8.66 10.22
C PHE A 43 -1.21 7.71 9.92
N MET A 44 -0.62 7.80 8.73
CA MET A 44 0.59 7.06 8.38
C MET A 44 1.82 7.92 8.66
N ASP A 45 2.80 7.36 9.37
CA ASP A 45 4.11 8.00 9.60
C ASP A 45 4.94 8.15 8.31
N ILE A 46 4.39 7.72 7.16
CA ILE A 46 5.01 7.76 5.84
C ILE A 46 4.68 9.11 5.19
N LEU A 47 5.73 9.87 4.86
CA LEU A 47 5.64 11.10 4.07
C LEU A 47 5.44 10.78 2.58
N GLY A 48 6.14 9.78 2.07
CA GLY A 48 6.04 9.33 0.69
C GLY A 48 7.01 8.20 0.35
N MET A 49 6.90 7.66 -0.85
CA MET A 49 7.81 6.64 -1.39
C MET A 49 8.37 7.15 -2.70
N ARG A 50 9.69 7.12 -2.84
CA ARG A 50 10.39 7.54 -4.05
C ARG A 50 11.76 6.88 -4.12
N ASP A 51 12.28 6.68 -5.32
CA ASP A 51 13.62 6.13 -5.56
C ASP A 51 13.90 4.84 -4.77
N ASN A 52 12.89 3.96 -4.68
CA ASN A 52 12.92 2.65 -3.99
C ASN A 52 13.18 2.77 -2.48
N THR A 53 12.71 3.88 -1.90
CA THR A 53 12.90 4.23 -0.49
C THR A 53 11.60 4.81 0.08
N VAL A 54 11.29 4.42 1.31
CA VAL A 54 10.20 5.02 2.09
C VAL A 54 10.76 6.19 2.88
N VAL A 55 10.13 7.36 2.75
CA VAL A 55 10.46 8.56 3.52
C VAL A 55 9.42 8.71 4.62
N LEU A 56 9.86 8.75 5.86
CA LEU A 56 9.00 8.98 7.02
C LEU A 56 8.86 10.49 7.31
N ARG A 57 7.82 10.86 8.07
CA ARG A 57 7.52 12.26 8.44
C ARG A 57 8.60 12.89 9.33
N ASP A 58 9.32 12.06 10.09
CA ASP A 58 10.47 12.46 10.89
C ASP A 58 11.73 12.72 10.04
N GLY A 59 11.66 12.45 8.73
CA GLY A 59 12.75 12.63 7.79
C GLY A 59 13.71 11.45 7.69
N THR A 60 13.45 10.35 8.38
CA THR A 60 14.23 9.13 8.22
C THR A 60 13.85 8.40 6.94
N LEU A 61 14.82 7.66 6.40
CA LEU A 61 14.66 6.84 5.21
C LEU A 61 14.61 5.36 5.60
N ARG A 62 13.83 4.57 4.85
CA ARG A 62 13.76 3.11 5.01
C ARG A 62 13.91 2.44 3.66
N ALA A 63 14.85 1.50 3.57
CA ALA A 63 14.85 0.49 2.52
C ALA A 63 14.16 -0.76 3.05
N ILE A 64 13.42 -1.46 2.18
CA ILE A 64 12.76 -2.72 2.52
C ILE A 64 13.26 -3.78 1.54
N LEU A 65 13.82 -4.85 2.08
CA LEU A 65 14.21 -6.04 1.33
C LEU A 65 13.14 -7.11 1.52
N MET A 66 12.69 -7.75 0.44
CA MET A 66 12.00 -9.03 0.51
C MET A 66 13.05 -10.14 0.54
N VAL A 67 12.88 -11.11 1.44
CA VAL A 67 13.84 -12.19 1.65
C VAL A 67 13.16 -13.53 1.45
N SER A 68 13.84 -14.46 0.80
CA SER A 68 13.38 -15.85 0.68
C SER A 68 13.48 -16.58 2.01
N SER A 69 12.95 -17.80 2.03
CA SER A 69 13.08 -18.72 3.16
C SER A 69 13.66 -20.03 2.68
N GLN A 70 14.40 -20.72 3.55
CA GLN A 70 14.91 -22.06 3.29
C GLN A 70 14.46 -23.03 4.37
N ASN A 71 14.34 -24.31 4.02
CA ASN A 71 13.99 -25.36 4.96
C ASN A 71 15.23 -25.83 5.73
N PHE A 72 15.52 -25.17 6.86
CA PHE A 72 16.68 -25.44 7.70
C PHE A 72 16.75 -26.89 8.19
N SER A 73 15.61 -27.48 8.56
CA SER A 73 15.56 -28.85 9.11
C SER A 73 15.90 -29.94 8.09
N LEU A 74 15.79 -29.65 6.78
CA LEU A 74 16.16 -30.59 5.72
C LEU A 74 17.65 -30.49 5.32
N LYS A 75 18.39 -29.55 5.90
CA LYS A 75 19.83 -29.39 5.65
C LYS A 75 20.64 -30.40 6.45
N SER A 76 21.81 -30.77 5.93
CA SER A 76 22.77 -31.59 6.67
C SER A 76 23.28 -30.85 7.91
N ALA A 77 23.82 -31.56 8.91
CA ALA A 77 24.35 -30.92 10.13
C ALA A 77 25.47 -29.91 9.83
N GLU A 78 26.31 -30.18 8.84
CA GLU A 78 27.37 -29.28 8.39
C GLU A 78 26.82 -28.01 7.74
N GLU A 79 25.81 -28.14 6.87
CA GLU A 79 25.10 -26.99 6.29
C GLU A 79 24.38 -26.18 7.37
N GLN A 80 23.69 -26.84 8.30
CA GLN A 80 23.01 -26.19 9.42
C GLN A 80 23.99 -25.36 10.25
N ASN A 81 25.15 -25.93 10.61
CA ASN A 81 26.20 -25.21 11.33
C ASN A 81 26.72 -24.01 10.52
N SER A 82 26.94 -24.19 9.21
CA SER A 82 27.39 -23.12 8.32
C SER A 82 26.38 -21.96 8.27
N ILE A 83 25.09 -22.27 8.20
CA ILE A 83 23.98 -21.30 8.24
C ILE A 83 23.97 -20.57 9.59
N ILE A 84 24.15 -21.28 10.70
CA ILE A 84 24.21 -20.69 12.04
C ILE A 84 25.39 -19.71 12.15
N PHE A 85 26.59 -20.12 11.72
CA PHE A 85 27.77 -19.23 11.75
C PHE A 85 27.58 -18.02 10.84
N GLY A 86 27.00 -18.21 9.65
CA GLY A 86 26.67 -17.09 8.76
C GLY A 86 25.68 -16.12 9.39
N TYR A 87 24.64 -16.63 10.06
CA TYR A 87 23.68 -15.80 10.77
C TYR A 87 24.29 -15.05 11.96
N GLN A 88 25.20 -15.69 12.71
CA GLN A 88 25.98 -15.01 13.76
C GLN A 88 26.82 -13.87 13.18
N ASN A 89 27.49 -14.10 12.05
CA ASN A 89 28.27 -13.06 11.37
C ASN A 89 27.39 -11.90 10.90
N LEU A 90 26.19 -12.18 10.35
CA LEU A 90 25.20 -11.16 10.03
C LEU A 90 24.89 -10.30 11.26
N LEU A 91 24.50 -10.92 12.39
CA LEU A 91 24.16 -10.19 13.61
C LEU A 91 25.33 -9.35 14.16
N ASN A 92 26.53 -9.93 14.20
CA ASN A 92 27.73 -9.24 14.68
C ASN A 92 28.16 -8.07 13.78
N SER A 93 27.74 -8.09 12.52
CA SER A 93 28.06 -7.02 11.56
C SER A 93 27.12 -5.81 11.65
N LEU A 94 25.97 -5.92 12.34
CA LEU A 94 24.97 -4.86 12.43
C LEU A 94 25.43 -3.75 13.37
N ASP A 95 25.67 -2.56 12.81
CA ASP A 95 26.01 -1.32 13.50
C ASP A 95 24.82 -0.34 13.57
N PHE A 96 23.64 -0.76 13.13
CA PHE A 96 22.38 -0.01 13.13
C PHE A 96 21.19 -0.95 13.38
N PRO A 97 20.06 -0.43 13.89
CA PRO A 97 18.89 -1.27 14.18
C PRO A 97 18.26 -1.79 12.89
N VAL A 98 18.18 -3.11 12.73
CA VAL A 98 17.45 -3.76 11.64
C VAL A 98 16.16 -4.34 12.18
N GLN A 99 15.09 -4.22 11.41
CA GLN A 99 13.80 -4.80 11.77
C GLN A 99 13.46 -5.95 10.83
N PHE A 100 13.20 -7.13 11.41
CA PHE A 100 12.68 -8.28 10.69
C PHE A 100 11.15 -8.32 10.82
N VAL A 101 10.45 -8.38 9.70
CA VAL A 101 8.99 -8.41 9.65
C VAL A 101 8.55 -9.65 8.91
N ILE A 102 7.68 -10.43 9.54
CA ILE A 102 7.08 -11.63 8.95
C ILE A 102 5.60 -11.34 8.74
N GLN A 103 5.14 -11.46 7.51
CA GLN A 103 3.74 -11.29 7.17
C GLN A 103 3.15 -12.65 6.79
N SER A 104 2.17 -13.12 7.58
CA SER A 104 1.40 -14.32 7.28
C SER A 104 0.07 -13.93 6.63
N ARG A 105 -0.28 -14.56 5.51
CA ARG A 105 -1.55 -14.38 4.81
C ARG A 105 -2.10 -15.73 4.38
N GLU A 106 -3.42 -15.85 4.32
CA GLU A 106 -4.06 -17.02 3.71
C GLU A 106 -3.63 -17.16 2.25
N LEU A 107 -3.37 -18.39 1.85
CA LEU A 107 -3.05 -18.72 0.47
C LEU A 107 -4.29 -18.47 -0.41
N ASN A 108 -4.23 -17.46 -1.27
CA ASN A 108 -5.26 -17.24 -2.27
C ASN A 108 -5.01 -18.17 -3.49
N ILE A 109 -5.87 -19.17 -3.66
CA ILE A 109 -5.87 -20.10 -4.80
C ILE A 109 -6.96 -19.81 -5.84
N GLU A 110 -7.66 -18.68 -5.75
CA GLU A 110 -8.82 -18.38 -6.60
C GLU A 110 -8.44 -18.39 -8.10
N ASN A 111 -7.28 -17.82 -8.45
CA ASN A 111 -6.78 -17.85 -9.81
C ASN A 111 -6.49 -19.28 -10.30
N TYR A 112 -6.00 -20.14 -9.41
CA TYR A 112 -5.74 -21.53 -9.73
C TYR A 112 -7.05 -22.30 -9.95
N LEU A 113 -8.03 -22.12 -9.05
CA LEU A 113 -9.36 -22.72 -9.21
C LEU A 113 -10.06 -22.25 -10.50
N LYS A 114 -9.91 -20.97 -10.87
CA LYS A 114 -10.40 -20.43 -12.15
C LYS A 114 -9.70 -21.10 -13.35
N SER A 115 -8.39 -21.32 -13.28
CA SER A 115 -7.67 -22.01 -14.35
C SER A 115 -8.13 -23.46 -14.53
N LEU A 116 -8.50 -24.15 -13.45
CA LEU A 116 -9.08 -25.49 -13.50
C LEU A 116 -10.50 -25.47 -14.09
N GLU A 117 -11.31 -24.45 -13.75
CA GLU A 117 -12.65 -24.25 -14.34
C GLU A 117 -12.57 -23.98 -15.86
N GLU A 118 -11.59 -23.20 -16.30
CA GLU A 118 -11.34 -22.99 -17.73
C GLU A 118 -10.88 -24.27 -18.44
N LEU A 119 -10.08 -25.09 -17.77
CA LEU A 119 -9.64 -26.39 -18.29
C LEU A 119 -10.81 -27.37 -18.42
N GLU A 120 -11.68 -27.42 -17.41
CA GLU A 120 -12.92 -28.21 -17.40
C GLU A 120 -13.79 -27.88 -18.62
N LYS A 121 -14.01 -26.59 -18.89
CA LYS A 121 -14.85 -26.12 -20.03
C LYS A 121 -14.29 -26.50 -21.40
N LYS A 122 -12.97 -26.69 -21.51
CA LYS A 122 -12.28 -27.05 -22.77
C LYS A 122 -12.20 -28.57 -22.97
N GLN A 123 -12.51 -29.36 -21.94
CA GLN A 123 -12.32 -30.80 -21.99
C GLN A 123 -13.45 -31.48 -22.77
N THR A 124 -13.10 -32.25 -23.80
CA THR A 124 -14.05 -32.99 -24.63
C THR A 124 -14.35 -34.38 -24.06
N ASN A 125 -13.44 -34.94 -23.26
CA ASN A 125 -13.59 -36.23 -22.61
C ASN A 125 -14.35 -36.10 -21.29
N GLU A 126 -15.52 -36.74 -21.20
CA GLU A 126 -16.39 -36.74 -20.02
C GLU A 126 -15.67 -37.17 -18.73
N LEU A 127 -14.90 -38.27 -18.78
CA LEU A 127 -14.22 -38.81 -17.61
C LEU A 127 -13.18 -37.82 -17.07
N LEU A 128 -12.41 -37.20 -17.96
CA LEU A 128 -11.42 -36.19 -17.58
C LEU A 128 -12.09 -34.91 -17.04
N ARG A 129 -13.28 -34.57 -17.54
CA ARG A 129 -14.05 -33.43 -17.03
C ARG A 129 -14.50 -33.69 -15.58
N VAL A 130 -15.06 -34.86 -15.31
CA VAL A 130 -15.47 -35.27 -13.94
C VAL A 130 -14.26 -35.27 -12.99
N GLN A 131 -13.12 -35.85 -13.40
CA GLN A 131 -11.90 -35.82 -12.58
C GLN A 131 -11.40 -34.41 -12.29
N THR A 132 -11.54 -33.48 -13.25
CA THR A 132 -11.14 -32.08 -13.05
C THR A 132 -12.03 -31.38 -12.03
N ILE A 133 -13.34 -31.68 -12.03
CA ILE A 133 -14.30 -31.16 -11.04
C ILE A 133 -13.94 -31.68 -9.65
N GLU A 134 -13.79 -33.00 -9.49
CA GLU A 134 -13.45 -33.64 -8.21
C GLU A 134 -12.12 -33.10 -7.66
N TYR A 135 -11.12 -32.94 -8.53
CA TYR A 135 -9.83 -32.36 -8.14
C TYR A 135 -9.95 -30.90 -7.68
N ARG A 136 -10.72 -30.09 -8.42
CA ARG A 136 -10.96 -28.68 -8.08
C ARG A 136 -11.66 -28.54 -6.72
N GLU A 137 -12.68 -29.36 -6.47
CA GLU A 137 -13.39 -29.43 -5.19
C GLU A 137 -12.46 -29.86 -4.05
N TYR A 138 -11.73 -30.96 -4.23
CA TYR A 138 -10.76 -31.45 -3.26
C TYR A 138 -9.71 -30.40 -2.89
N VAL A 139 -9.13 -29.70 -3.88
CA VAL A 139 -8.14 -28.65 -3.63
C VAL A 139 -8.78 -27.45 -2.92
N GLY A 140 -10.00 -27.08 -3.29
CA GLY A 140 -10.77 -26.03 -2.63
C GLY A 140 -10.95 -26.32 -1.14
N ASP A 141 -11.49 -27.49 -0.82
CA ASP A 141 -11.74 -27.95 0.53
C ASP A 141 -10.45 -28.06 1.35
N LEU A 142 -9.39 -28.62 0.76
CA LEU A 142 -8.09 -28.78 1.42
C LEU A 142 -7.51 -27.44 1.88
N VAL A 143 -7.60 -26.41 1.03
CA VAL A 143 -7.06 -25.08 1.36
C VAL A 143 -7.95 -24.35 2.36
N GLU A 144 -9.27 -24.47 2.24
CA GLU A 144 -10.23 -23.86 3.16
C GLU A 144 -10.12 -24.48 4.57
N TRP A 145 -10.11 -25.80 4.66
CA TRP A 145 -10.04 -26.52 5.93
C TRP A 145 -8.66 -26.44 6.55
N GLY A 146 -7.62 -26.55 5.72
CA GLY A 146 -6.23 -26.48 6.15
C GLY A 146 -5.77 -25.08 6.56
N LYS A 147 -6.57 -24.02 6.27
CA LYS A 147 -6.21 -22.60 6.48
C LYS A 147 -4.76 -22.34 6.11
N ILE A 148 -4.38 -22.78 4.92
CA ILE A 148 -2.97 -22.79 4.51
C ILE A 148 -2.46 -21.35 4.43
N MET A 149 -1.40 -21.06 5.17
CA MET A 149 -0.81 -19.72 5.26
C MET A 149 0.45 -19.62 4.41
N ARG A 150 0.57 -18.54 3.64
CA ARG A 150 1.80 -18.10 3.00
C ARG A 150 2.48 -17.05 3.89
N LYS A 151 3.77 -17.26 4.17
CA LYS A 151 4.60 -16.28 4.88
C LYS A 151 5.47 -15.52 3.89
N ARG A 152 5.54 -14.19 4.05
CA ARG A 152 6.51 -13.31 3.37
C ARG A 152 7.43 -12.71 4.43
N PHE A 153 8.71 -12.64 4.12
CA PHE A 153 9.74 -12.15 5.03
C PHE A 153 10.30 -10.84 4.49
N TYR A 154 10.42 -9.85 5.36
CA TYR A 154 10.92 -8.53 5.03
C TYR A 154 11.99 -8.10 6.03
N VAL A 155 12.98 -7.39 5.53
CA VAL A 155 14.02 -6.75 6.33
C VAL A 155 13.95 -5.25 6.08
N VAL A 156 13.69 -4.48 7.13
CA VAL A 156 13.58 -3.02 7.07
C VAL A 156 14.87 -2.40 7.60
N ILE A 157 15.49 -1.58 6.77
CA ILE A 157 16.80 -0.97 7.00
C ILE A 157 16.61 0.55 7.16
N PRO A 158 16.82 1.11 8.36
CA PRO A 158 16.83 2.54 8.59
C PRO A 158 18.06 3.22 8.03
N PHE A 159 17.85 4.48 7.66
CA PHE A 159 18.90 5.47 7.59
C PHE A 159 18.37 6.81 8.12
N ALA A 160 19.04 7.35 9.15
CA ALA A 160 18.68 8.63 9.75
C ALA A 160 19.68 9.72 9.38
N PHE A 161 19.17 10.94 9.21
CA PHE A 161 19.97 12.13 8.89
C PHE A 161 21.09 12.40 9.91
N THR A 162 20.85 12.09 11.18
CA THR A 162 21.76 12.32 12.30
C THR A 162 22.95 11.37 12.37
N GLU A 163 22.90 10.23 11.66
CA GLU A 163 24.01 9.26 11.60
C GLU A 163 25.11 9.69 10.62
N SER A 164 24.81 10.62 9.70
CA SER A 164 25.84 11.21 8.84
C SER A 164 26.69 12.20 9.65
N ALA A 165 27.91 11.80 10.01
CA ALA A 165 28.84 12.49 10.90
C ALA A 165 29.30 13.90 10.47
N GLU A 166 28.68 14.51 9.46
CA GLU A 166 29.11 15.78 8.85
C GLU A 166 28.30 17.01 9.29
N MET A 167 27.28 16.88 10.15
CA MET A 167 26.50 18.04 10.60
C MET A 167 26.83 18.49 12.02
N GLY A 168 27.50 19.63 12.06
CA GLY A 168 27.80 20.39 13.27
C GLY A 168 26.56 20.64 14.13
N VAL A 169 26.80 20.74 15.43
CA VAL A 169 25.80 20.84 16.53
C VAL A 169 24.72 21.90 16.27
N MET A 170 25.05 22.98 15.54
CA MET A 170 24.13 24.06 15.17
C MET A 170 23.01 23.61 14.21
N ALA A 171 23.27 22.66 13.32
CA ALA A 171 22.26 22.11 12.39
C ALA A 171 21.29 21.14 13.11
N LYS A 172 21.74 20.50 14.21
CA LYS A 172 20.92 19.59 15.02
C LYS A 172 19.75 20.31 15.71
N VAL A 173 19.96 21.55 16.16
CA VAL A 173 18.93 22.35 16.85
C VAL A 173 17.87 22.88 15.87
N LYS A 174 18.28 23.28 14.66
CA LYS A 174 17.35 23.79 13.64
C LYS A 174 16.45 22.68 13.06
N ASN A 175 16.95 21.45 12.97
CA ASN A 175 16.21 20.33 12.41
C ASN A 175 15.21 19.70 13.38
N LEU A 176 15.37 19.91 14.69
CA LEU A 176 14.39 19.47 15.69
C LEU A 176 13.05 20.22 15.58
N LEU A 177 13.05 21.41 14.98
CA LEU A 177 11.85 22.25 14.93
C LEU A 177 10.97 21.99 13.71
N ARG A 178 11.50 21.44 12.59
CA ARG A 178 10.74 21.11 11.37
C ARG A 178 11.39 19.99 10.52
N PRO A 179 11.28 18.72 10.93
CA PRO A 179 11.88 17.59 10.19
C PRO A 179 11.28 17.38 8.79
N ALA A 180 10.00 17.73 8.58
CA ALA A 180 9.30 17.48 7.32
C ALA A 180 9.64 18.48 6.17
N GLU A 181 10.12 19.69 6.47
CA GLU A 181 10.44 20.71 5.44
C GLU A 181 11.88 20.60 4.90
N VAL A 182 12.81 19.99 5.64
CA VAL A 182 14.25 19.97 5.29
C VAL A 182 14.58 18.98 4.17
N ILE A 183 13.81 17.90 4.01
CA ILE A 183 14.12 16.83 3.04
C ILE A 183 13.43 17.04 1.69
N SER A 184 12.41 17.90 1.64
CA SER A 184 11.83 18.37 0.38
C SER A 184 12.69 19.44 -0.31
N GLN A 185 13.52 20.20 0.42
CA GLN A 185 14.23 21.36 -0.12
C GLN A 185 15.71 21.13 -0.47
N ASN A 186 16.24 19.92 -0.30
CA ASN A 186 17.62 19.63 -0.69
C ASN A 186 17.73 18.27 -1.39
N GLU A 187 17.26 18.22 -2.63
CA GLU A 187 17.31 17.03 -3.51
C GLU A 187 18.72 16.41 -3.57
N LYS A 188 19.77 17.24 -3.48
CA LYS A 188 21.17 16.79 -3.36
C LYS A 188 21.44 15.98 -2.09
N GLN A 189 20.94 16.44 -0.95
CA GLN A 189 21.11 15.70 0.32
C GLN A 189 20.34 14.39 0.29
N PHE A 190 19.11 14.40 -0.22
CA PHE A 190 18.36 13.16 -0.40
C PHE A 190 19.12 12.15 -1.27
N ARG A 191 19.64 12.58 -2.43
CA ARG A 191 20.42 11.68 -3.30
C ARG A 191 21.63 11.09 -2.59
N LYS A 192 22.36 11.90 -1.80
CA LYS A 192 23.49 11.42 -0.98
C LYS A 192 23.03 10.35 0.03
N TYR A 193 21.95 10.60 0.76
CA TYR A 193 21.45 9.66 1.76
C TYR A 193 20.83 8.41 1.18
N ASN A 194 20.12 8.52 0.05
CA ASN A 194 19.62 7.37 -0.68
C ASN A 194 20.79 6.48 -1.10
N SER A 195 21.86 7.07 -1.66
CA SER A 195 23.06 6.30 -2.02
C SER A 195 23.71 5.59 -0.83
N LEU A 196 23.78 6.23 0.35
CA LEU A 196 24.29 5.59 1.57
C LEU A 196 23.38 4.47 2.06
N LEU A 197 22.06 4.67 2.00
CA LEU A 197 21.06 3.64 2.29
C LEU A 197 21.17 2.48 1.29
N ASP A 198 21.46 2.74 0.01
CA ASP A 198 21.66 1.73 -1.02
C ASP A 198 22.89 0.87 -0.71
N GLN A 199 24.01 1.49 -0.30
CA GLN A 199 25.21 0.78 0.14
C GLN A 199 24.92 -0.07 1.38
N ARG A 200 24.19 0.48 2.36
CA ARG A 200 23.77 -0.22 3.57
C ARG A 200 22.87 -1.42 3.24
N ALA A 201 21.92 -1.24 2.33
CA ALA A 201 21.04 -2.30 1.86
C ALA A 201 21.82 -3.41 1.14
N ALA A 202 22.71 -3.05 0.20
CA ALA A 202 23.54 -4.01 -0.52
C ALA A 202 24.45 -4.83 0.41
N ARG A 203 24.96 -4.21 1.48
CA ARG A 203 25.71 -4.93 2.53
C ARG A 203 24.85 -6.00 3.21
N ILE A 204 23.62 -5.65 3.61
CA ILE A 204 22.69 -6.61 4.22
C ILE A 204 22.29 -7.71 3.23
N GLU A 205 22.04 -7.37 1.97
CA GLU A 205 21.75 -8.35 0.91
C GLU A 205 22.91 -9.34 0.75
N GLY A 206 24.16 -8.85 0.72
CA GLY A 206 25.35 -9.72 0.65
C GLY A 206 25.46 -10.67 1.84
N LEU A 207 25.18 -10.19 3.06
CA LEU A 207 25.21 -11.00 4.27
C LEU A 207 24.07 -12.04 4.32
N LEU A 208 22.87 -11.68 3.85
CA LEU A 208 21.75 -12.63 3.72
C LEU A 208 22.08 -13.73 2.70
N ASN A 209 22.63 -13.35 1.54
CA ASN A 209 23.06 -14.30 0.52
C ASN A 209 24.12 -15.27 1.04
N ALA A 210 25.05 -14.82 1.88
CA ALA A 210 26.05 -15.68 2.51
C ALA A 210 25.44 -16.78 3.41
N VAL A 211 24.23 -16.57 3.92
CA VAL A 211 23.48 -17.55 4.73
C VAL A 211 22.56 -18.42 3.86
N GLY A 212 22.59 -18.24 2.53
CA GLY A 212 21.74 -18.94 1.58
C GLY A 212 20.34 -18.32 1.42
N LEU A 213 20.12 -17.12 1.97
CA LEU A 213 18.86 -16.39 1.82
C LEU A 213 18.98 -15.38 0.68
N LYS A 214 18.18 -15.56 -0.36
CA LYS A 214 18.10 -14.57 -1.43
C LYS A 214 17.29 -13.37 -0.95
N SER A 215 17.71 -12.19 -1.35
CA SER A 215 17.03 -10.95 -1.00
C SER A 215 16.97 -10.01 -2.19
N VAL A 216 15.84 -9.32 -2.32
CA VAL A 216 15.62 -8.30 -3.36
C VAL A 216 15.05 -7.06 -2.71
N ARG A 217 15.65 -5.90 -2.99
CA ARG A 217 15.10 -4.61 -2.60
C ARG A 217 13.80 -4.31 -3.34
N LEU A 218 12.79 -3.90 -2.59
CA LEU A 218 11.52 -3.47 -3.15
C LEU A 218 11.65 -2.13 -3.89
N ASN A 219 11.13 -2.09 -5.09
CA ASN A 219 11.00 -0.85 -5.85
C ASN A 219 9.84 0.01 -5.35
N THR A 220 9.76 1.24 -5.83
CA THR A 220 8.72 2.20 -5.38
C THR A 220 7.29 1.68 -5.57
N GLN A 221 7.02 0.97 -6.66
CA GLN A 221 5.70 0.41 -6.94
C GLN A 221 5.36 -0.72 -5.96
N GLU A 222 6.30 -1.63 -5.73
CA GLU A 222 6.15 -2.74 -4.78
C GLU A 222 6.01 -2.25 -3.34
N LEU A 223 6.68 -1.16 -2.97
CA LEU A 223 6.49 -0.50 -1.69
C LEU A 223 5.05 0.02 -1.57
N ILE A 224 4.54 0.72 -2.58
CA ILE A 224 3.16 1.22 -2.60
C ILE A 224 2.18 0.05 -2.41
N GLU A 225 2.38 -1.05 -3.14
CA GLU A 225 1.52 -2.24 -3.04
C GLU A 225 1.65 -2.90 -1.67
N LEU A 226 2.86 -3.04 -1.12
CA LEU A 226 3.09 -3.59 0.22
C LEU A 226 2.30 -2.80 1.27
N PHE A 227 2.42 -1.48 1.26
CA PHE A 227 1.71 -0.64 2.23
C PHE A 227 0.21 -0.60 1.97
N TYR A 228 -0.25 -0.54 0.71
CA TYR A 228 -1.66 -0.66 0.37
C TYR A 228 -2.25 -1.96 0.94
N ASN A 229 -1.53 -3.06 0.78
CA ASN A 229 -1.89 -4.38 1.28
C ASN A 229 -1.88 -4.46 2.82
N ILE A 230 -1.01 -3.71 3.50
CA ILE A 230 -0.95 -3.66 4.97
C ILE A 230 -2.10 -2.83 5.54
N TYR A 231 -2.38 -1.65 4.96
CA TYR A 231 -3.42 -0.75 5.45
C TYR A 231 -4.84 -1.14 5.02
N ASN A 232 -4.97 -1.96 3.97
CA ASN A 232 -6.27 -2.39 3.44
C ASN A 232 -6.39 -3.93 3.37
N PRO A 233 -6.34 -4.64 4.50
CA PRO A 233 -6.35 -6.10 4.52
C PRO A 233 -7.65 -6.72 3.97
N ALA A 234 -8.78 -6.03 4.09
CA ALA A 234 -10.08 -6.51 3.61
C ALA A 234 -10.29 -6.30 2.10
N THR A 235 -9.88 -5.16 1.53
CA THR A 235 -10.09 -4.85 0.10
C THR A 235 -8.93 -5.32 -0.79
N SER A 236 -7.72 -5.49 -0.24
CA SER A 236 -6.59 -6.04 -1.00
C SER A 236 -6.83 -7.47 -1.49
N LYS A 237 -7.72 -8.23 -0.83
CA LYS A 237 -8.15 -9.56 -1.30
C LYS A 237 -8.93 -9.50 -2.62
N SER A 238 -9.71 -8.45 -2.87
CA SER A 238 -10.61 -8.34 -4.03
C SER A 238 -10.10 -7.40 -5.14
N GLN A 239 -9.10 -6.56 -4.87
CA GLN A 239 -8.50 -5.65 -5.85
C GLN A 239 -6.96 -5.71 -5.78
N PRO A 240 -6.32 -6.71 -6.44
CA PRO A 240 -4.88 -6.73 -6.57
C PRO A 240 -4.43 -5.59 -7.50
N MET A 241 -3.70 -4.62 -6.93
CA MET A 241 -3.05 -3.54 -7.67
C MET A 241 -1.72 -4.07 -8.19
N THR A 242 -1.71 -4.88 -9.26
CA THR A 242 -0.49 -5.54 -9.81
C THR A 242 0.18 -6.52 -8.82
N ASP A 243 0.97 -7.46 -9.35
CA ASP A 243 1.28 -8.70 -8.65
C ASP A 243 2.70 -8.74 -8.04
N ILE A 244 2.83 -8.37 -6.76
CA ILE A 244 4.03 -8.69 -5.92
C ILE A 244 4.31 -10.22 -5.86
N ARG A 245 3.51 -11.09 -6.50
CA ARG A 245 3.85 -12.51 -6.72
C ARG A 245 4.92 -12.71 -7.80
N GLN A 246 5.19 -11.73 -8.68
CA GLN A 246 6.21 -11.85 -9.73
C GLN A 246 7.65 -11.61 -9.24
N LEU A 247 7.82 -11.16 -8.00
CA LEU A 247 9.11 -11.20 -7.30
C LEU A 247 9.40 -12.65 -6.88
N ASP A 248 9.84 -13.45 -7.84
CA ASP A 248 10.34 -14.80 -7.62
C ASP A 248 11.71 -14.72 -6.94
N VAL A 249 11.69 -14.45 -5.64
CA VAL A 249 12.82 -14.76 -4.77
C VAL A 249 12.75 -16.26 -4.45
N VAL A 250 12.97 -17.11 -5.46
CA VAL A 250 13.02 -18.58 -5.34
C VAL A 250 14.27 -18.99 -4.60
#